data_AF-A0A0D3H011-F1
#
_entry.id   AF-A0A0D3H011-F1
#
_cell.length_a   1.000
_cell.length_b   1.000
_cell.length_c   1.000
_cell.angle_alpha   90.00
_cell.angle_beta   90.00
_cell.angle_gamma   90.00
#
_symmetry.space_group_name_H-M   'P 1'
#
loop_
_entity.id
_entity.type
_entity.pdbx_description
1 polymer ?
#
loop_
_entity_poly.entity_id
_entity_poly.type
_entity_poly.pdbx_seq_one_letter_code
_entity_poly.pdbx_strand_id
1 'polypeptide(L)' 'MSRVNQAARQHWDMYASDKFQGSLPGHLMAYPVGVGDRGELWEAVPFFPDTNAKVFGCSSDELPPVLTT' A
#
# COMPACT_ATOMS: atom_id res chain seq x y z
N MET A 1 19.18 -2.56 7.18
CA MET A 1 17.85 -2.56 6.53
C MET A 1 16.89 -1.47 7.00
N SER A 2 17.07 -0.81 8.17
CA SER A 2 16.05 0.14 8.66
C SER A 2 15.94 1.47 7.91
N ARG A 3 17.06 2.03 7.39
CA ARG A 3 17.06 3.35 6.73
C ARG A 3 16.16 3.40 5.50
N VAL A 4 16.21 2.38 4.65
CA VAL A 4 15.38 2.28 3.45
C VAL A 4 13.91 2.14 3.83
N ASN A 5 13.60 1.25 4.77
CA ASN A 5 12.23 1.04 5.24
C ASN A 5 11.64 2.29 5.91
N GLN A 6 12.45 3.04 6.66
CA GLN A 6 12.02 4.29 7.29
C GLN A 6 11.74 5.36 6.25
N ALA A 7 12.62 5.53 5.25
CA ALA A 7 12.40 6.46 4.15
C ALA A 7 11.13 6.11 3.35
N ALA A 8 10.93 4.83 3.04
CA ALA A 8 9.75 4.36 2.32
C ALA A 8 8.44 4.63 3.07
N ARG A 9 8.44 4.49 4.41
CA ARG A 9 7.29 4.85 5.27
C ARG A 9 7.03 6.36 5.26
N GLN A 10 8.07 7.17 5.42
CA GLN A 10 7.93 8.63 5.35
C GLN A 10 7.39 9.11 4.00
N HIS A 11 7.85 8.54 2.89
CA HIS A 11 7.32 8.87 1.57
C HIS A 11 5.86 8.46 1.40
N TRP A 12 5.46 7.30 1.94
CA TRP A 12 4.05 6.89 1.96
C TRP A 12 3.20 7.88 2.75
N ASP A 13 3.64 8.29 3.95
CA ASP A 13 2.91 9.25 4.79
C ASP A 13 2.74 10.61 4.11
N MET A 14 3.74 11.07 3.35
CA MET A 14 3.65 12.28 2.54
C MET A 14 2.69 12.12 1.36
N TYR A 15 2.75 10.98 0.66
CA TYR A 15 1.93 10.70 -0.52
C TYR A 15 0.45 10.53 -0.17
N ALA A 16 0.15 9.79 0.89
CA ALA A 16 -1.22 9.50 1.33
C ALA A 16 -1.84 10.61 2.21
N SER A 17 -1.14 11.75 2.37
CA SER A 17 -1.64 12.86 3.17
C SER A 17 -2.71 13.66 2.43
N ASP A 18 -3.79 14.01 3.13
CA ASP A 18 -4.82 14.92 2.61
C ASP A 18 -4.30 16.34 2.28
N LYS A 19 -3.11 16.68 2.77
CA LYS A 19 -2.48 17.99 2.55
C LYS A 19 -1.24 17.84 1.70
N PHE A 20 -1.06 18.76 0.76
CA PHE A 20 0.17 18.84 -0.01
C PHE A 20 1.37 19.15 0.90
N GLN A 21 2.31 18.20 1.00
CA GLN A 21 3.52 18.33 1.84
C GLN A 21 4.77 18.76 1.05
N GLY A 22 4.60 19.21 -0.20
CA GLY A 22 5.71 19.50 -1.11
C GLY A 22 6.02 18.34 -2.06
N SER A 23 7.09 18.48 -2.83
CA SER A 23 7.53 17.41 -3.73
C SER A 23 8.10 16.23 -2.93
N LEU A 24 7.72 15.01 -3.32
CA LEU A 24 8.28 13.81 -2.73
C LEU A 24 9.79 13.73 -2.98
N PRO A 25 10.61 13.49 -1.94
CA PRO A 25 12.07 13.40 -2.09
C PRO A 25 12.54 12.10 -2.75
N GLY A 26 11.63 11.16 -3.01
CA GLY A 26 11.86 9.94 -3.78
C GLY A 26 10.57 9.19 -4.10
N HIS A 27 10.67 8.17 -4.94
CA HIS A 27 9.51 7.41 -5.43
C HIS A 27 9.30 6.06 -4.72
N LEU A 28 10.24 5.64 -3.86
CA LEU A 28 10.09 4.42 -3.08
C LEU A 28 9.12 4.66 -1.93
N MET A 29 8.02 3.92 -1.90
CA MET A 29 7.00 3.98 -0.84
C MET A 29 6.80 2.60 -0.22
N ALA A 30 6.47 2.56 1.07
CA ALA A 30 6.08 1.33 1.72
C ALA A 30 4.71 0.90 1.19
N TYR A 31 4.56 -0.36 0.79
CA TYR A 31 3.27 -0.89 0.38
C TYR A 31 2.33 -0.89 1.60
N PRO A 32 1.05 -0.47 1.46
CA PRO A 32 0.19 -0.17 2.60
C PRO A 32 -0.46 -1.43 3.23
N VAL A 33 0.39 -2.39 3.57
CA VAL A 33 0.01 -3.62 4.27
C VAL A 33 0.95 -3.80 5.46
N GLY A 34 0.41 -4.37 6.53
CA GLY A 34 1.21 -4.84 7.63
C GLY A 34 1.38 -6.36 7.59
N VAL A 35 2.43 -6.82 8.25
CA VAL A 35 2.72 -8.25 8.43
C VAL A 35 2.72 -8.51 9.92
N GLY A 36 1.87 -9.43 10.38
CA GLY A 36 1.84 -9.86 11.77
C GLY A 36 2.88 -10.95 12.07
N ASP A 37 2.93 -11.39 13.33
CA ASP A 37 4.01 -12.22 13.85
C ASP A 37 4.08 -13.61 13.22
N ARG A 38 2.99 -14.08 12.60
CA ARG A 38 2.92 -15.37 11.91
C ARG A 38 2.85 -15.23 10.39
N GLY A 39 3.14 -14.03 9.87
CA GLY A 39 3.13 -13.75 8.44
C GLY A 39 1.74 -13.44 7.88
N GLU A 40 0.72 -13.32 8.73
CA GLU A 40 -0.60 -12.81 8.35
C GLU A 40 -0.48 -11.38 7.83
N LEU A 41 -1.14 -11.10 6.70
CA LEU A 41 -1.25 -9.75 6.19
C LEU A 41 -2.45 -9.06 6.82
N TRP A 42 -2.30 -7.78 7.17
CA TRP A 42 -3.42 -6.92 7.54
C TRP A 42 -3.39 -5.60 6.75
N GLU A 43 -4.57 -5.04 6.49
CA GLU A 43 -4.75 -3.79 5.74
C GLU A 43 -4.30 -2.60 6.61
N ALA A 44 -3.22 -1.92 6.23
CA ALA A 44 -2.81 -0.71 6.93
C ALA A 44 -3.79 0.45 6.68
N VAL A 45 -4.32 0.49 5.46
CA VAL A 45 -5.45 1.33 5.04
C VAL A 45 -6.38 0.49 4.15
N PRO A 46 -7.69 0.77 4.13
CA PRO A 46 -8.66 -0.04 3.38
C PRO A 46 -8.61 0.19 1.86
N PHE A 47 -8.34 1.44 1.43
CA PHE A 47 -8.35 1.84 0.01
C PHE A 47 -7.09 2.60 -0.37
N PHE A 48 -6.70 2.55 -1.64
CA PHE A 48 -5.63 3.41 -2.13
C PHE A 48 -6.08 4.88 -2.14
N PRO A 49 -5.15 5.84 -1.86
CA PRO A 49 -5.43 7.27 -1.99
C PRO A 49 -6.09 7.59 -3.33
N ASP A 50 -7.08 8.49 -3.30
CA ASP A 50 -7.84 8.93 -4.49
C ASP A 50 -8.68 7.84 -5.19
N THR A 51 -8.89 6.68 -4.56
CA THR A 51 -9.68 5.58 -5.15
C THR A 51 -10.67 4.95 -4.17
N ASN A 52 -11.58 4.14 -4.72
CA ASN A 52 -12.39 3.17 -3.95
C ASN A 52 -11.87 1.73 -4.11
N ALA A 53 -10.63 1.55 -4.57
CA ALA A 53 -10.03 0.24 -4.80
C ALA A 53 -9.41 -0.30 -3.51
N LYS A 54 -9.80 -1.51 -3.12
CA LYS A 54 -9.31 -2.15 -1.89
C LYS A 54 -7.82 -2.51 -2.02
N VAL A 55 -7.04 -2.26 -0.97
CA VAL A 55 -5.61 -2.61 -0.97
C VAL A 55 -5.38 -4.11 -1.09
N PHE A 56 -6.18 -4.93 -0.43
CA PHE A 56 -6.09 -6.40 -0.55
C PHE A 56 -6.74 -6.96 -1.81
N GLY A 57 -7.34 -6.09 -2.63
CA GLY A 57 -8.13 -6.51 -3.77
C GLY A 57 -9.39 -7.26 -3.37
N CYS A 58 -9.93 -8.02 -4.32
CA CYS A 58 -11.09 -8.88 -4.16
C CYS A 58 -10.96 -10.04 -5.13
N SER A 59 -11.21 -11.27 -4.67
CA SER A 59 -11.38 -12.39 -5.60
C SER A 59 -12.63 -12.13 -6.44
N SER A 60 -12.56 -12.40 -7.74
CA SER A 60 -13.72 -12.36 -8.64
C SER A 60 -14.29 -13.76 -8.77
N ASP A 61 -15.62 -13.86 -8.70
CA ASP A 61 -16.34 -15.13 -8.91
C ASP A 61 -16.62 -15.34 -10.42
N GLU A 62 -16.49 -14.29 -11.22
CA GLU A 62 -16.77 -14.27 -12.65
C GLU A 62 -15.53 -14.55 -13.51
N LEU A 63 -14.35 -14.10 -13.07
CA LEU A 63 -13.11 -14.25 -13.81
C LEU A 63 -12.35 -15.51 -13.36
N PRO A 64 -12.16 -16.50 -14.24
CA PRO A 64 -11.43 -17.71 -13.87
C PRO A 64 -9.94 -17.37 -13.61
N PRO A 65 -9.27 -18.06 -12.66
CA PRO A 65 -7.87 -17.80 -12.31
C PRO A 65 -6.91 -17.84 -13.49
N VAL A 66 -7.16 -18.66 -14.52
CA VAL A 66 -6.32 -18.75 -15.73
C VAL A 66 -6.15 -17.41 -16.47
N LEU A 67 -7.03 -16.43 -16.22
CA LEU A 67 -6.95 -15.09 -16.81
C LEU A 67 -6.28 -14.06 -15.89
N THR A 68 -6.11 -14.37 -14.60
CA THR A 68 -5.69 -13.40 -13.58
C THR A 68 -4.43 -13.81 -12.80
N THR A 69 -3.93 -15.05 -13.00
CA THR A 69 -2.67 -15.58 -12.45
C THR A 69 -1.69 -15.91 -13.54
#